data_AF-A0A7V0PUP2-F1
#
_entry.id   AF-A0A7V0PUP2-F1
#
_cell.length_a   1.000
_cell.length_b   1.000
_cell.length_c   1.000
_cell.angle_alpha   90.00
_cell.angle_beta   90.00
_cell.angle_gamma   90.00
#
_symmetry.space_group_name_H-M   'P 1'
#
loop_
_entity.id
_entity.type
_entity.pdbx_description
1 polymer ?
#
loop_
_entity_poly.entity_id
_entity_poly.type
_entity_poly.pdbx_seq_one_letter_code
_entity_poly.pdbx_strand_id
1 'polypeptide(L)' 'ERSKRTLIIVTGVDYEAAARYLEAAEGHVKTAIVMIKAGVSKEEARKRLQMTEGNVRRAIEVNPL' A
#
# COMPACT_ATOMS: atom_id res chain seq x y z
N GLU A 1 2.01 12.60 9.59
CA GLU A 1 3.26 13.02 8.91
C GLU A 1 4.23 11.91 8.53
N ARG A 2 4.79 11.15 9.48
CA ARG A 2 5.80 10.10 9.17
C ARG A 2 5.34 9.08 8.12
N SER A 3 4.10 8.61 8.22
CA SER A 3 3.51 7.65 7.27
C SER A 3 3.46 8.17 5.83
N LYS A 4 3.08 9.44 5.62
CA LYS A 4 3.04 10.06 4.28
C LYS A 4 4.45 10.14 3.68
N ARG A 5 5.44 10.53 4.49
CA ARG A 5 6.84 10.58 4.05
C ARG A 5 7.38 9.20 3.67
N THR A 6 7.05 8.16 4.42
CA THR A 6 7.39 6.77 4.05
C THR A 6 6.78 6.40 2.70
N LEU A 7 5.50 6.74 2.47
CA LEU A 7 4.84 6.46 1.19
C LEU A 7 5.54 7.18 0.03
N ILE A 8 5.85 8.46 0.16
CA ILE A 8 6.56 9.23 -0.87
C ILE A 8 7.89 8.57 -1.22
N ILE A 9 8.71 8.24 -0.21
CA ILE A 9 10.05 7.64 -0.41
C ILE A 9 9.96 6.26 -1.08
N VAL A 10 9.04 5.40 -0.63
CA VAL A 10 8.94 4.02 -1.11
C VAL A 10 8.23 3.94 -2.46
N THR A 11 7.23 4.78 -2.67
CA THR A 11 6.34 4.66 -3.83
C THR A 11 6.64 5.63 -4.95
N GLY A 12 7.25 6.78 -4.65
CA GLY A 12 7.56 7.84 -5.61
C GLY A 12 6.40 8.79 -5.90
N VAL A 13 5.26 8.63 -5.21
CA VAL A 13 4.11 9.52 -5.38
C VAL A 13 4.33 10.85 -4.66
N ASP A 14 3.60 11.89 -5.07
CA ASP A 14 3.61 13.18 -4.40
C ASP A 14 2.91 13.16 -3.03
N TYR A 15 2.96 14.29 -2.32
CA TYR A 15 2.39 14.43 -0.99
C TYR A 15 0.87 14.26 -0.95
N GLU A 16 0.15 14.81 -1.93
CA GLU A 16 -1.30 14.73 -1.96
C GLU A 16 -1.78 13.31 -2.25
N ALA A 17 -1.14 12.64 -3.21
CA ALA A 17 -1.36 11.23 -3.48
C ALA A 17 -1.05 10.38 -2.26
N ALA A 18 0.08 10.61 -1.57
CA ALA A 18 0.41 9.91 -0.33
C ALA A 18 -0.66 10.12 0.75
N ALA A 19 -1.23 11.32 0.87
CA ALA A 19 -2.33 11.59 1.79
C ALA A 19 -3.60 10.82 1.42
N ARG A 20 -4.03 10.88 0.14
CA ARG A 20 -5.21 10.18 -0.36
C ARG A 20 -5.11 8.67 -0.19
N TYR A 21 -3.96 8.08 -0.53
CA TYR A 21 -3.75 6.64 -0.37
C TYR A 21 -3.64 6.21 1.09
N LEU A 22 -3.06 7.05 1.96
CA LEU A 22 -3.01 6.75 3.40
C LEU A 22 -4.42 6.78 4.02
N GLU A 23 -5.25 7.74 3.62
CA GLU A 23 -6.66 7.82 4.03
C GLU A 23 -7.47 6.64 3.48
N ALA A 24 -7.35 6.35 2.19
CA ALA A 24 -8.01 5.21 1.55
C ALA A 24 -7.57 3.87 2.16
N ALA A 25 -6.36 3.79 2.72
CA ALA A 25 -5.86 2.63 3.45
C ALA A 25 -6.23 2.64 4.94
N GLU A 26 -7.07 3.57 5.43
CA GLU A 26 -7.46 3.73 6.84
C GLU A 26 -6.23 3.87 7.77
N GLY A 27 -5.18 4.57 7.30
CA GLY A 27 -3.93 4.76 8.03
C GLY A 27 -2.94 3.59 7.95
N HIS A 28 -3.29 2.48 7.30
CA HIS A 28 -2.40 1.31 7.19
C HIS A 28 -1.34 1.50 6.10
N VAL A 29 -0.11 1.82 6.50
CA VAL A 29 1.01 2.12 5.59
C VAL A 29 1.32 0.97 4.62
N LYS A 30 1.37 -0.28 5.11
CA LYS A 30 1.66 -1.45 4.24
C LYS A 30 0.58 -1.61 3.17
N THR A 31 -0.68 -1.44 3.54
CA THR A 31 -1.81 -1.50 2.62
C THR A 31 -1.70 -0.42 1.55
N ALA A 32 -1.42 0.83 1.94
CA ALA A 32 -1.20 1.92 1.00
C ALA A 32 -0.03 1.66 0.03
N ILE A 33 1.09 1.09 0.50
CA ILE A 33 2.22 0.74 -0.39
C ILE A 33 1.79 -0.28 -1.44
N VAL A 34 1.04 -1.32 -1.06
CA VAL A 34 0.56 -2.35 -1.98
C VAL A 34 -0.47 -1.77 -2.96
N MET A 35 -1.43 -0.96 -2.48
CA MET A 35 -2.39 -0.26 -3.34
C MET A 35 -1.69 0.55 -4.43
N ILE A 36 -0.66 1.32 -4.06
CA ILE A 36 0.08 2.17 -5.00
C ILE A 36 0.93 1.33 -5.96
N LYS A 37 1.75 0.41 -5.45
CA LYS A 37 2.73 -0.32 -6.27
C LYS A 37 2.13 -1.43 -7.12
N ALA A 38 1.05 -2.06 -6.67
CA ALA A 38 0.36 -3.10 -7.42
C ALA A 38 -0.88 -2.59 -8.19
N GLY A 39 -1.30 -1.33 -7.97
CA GLY A 39 -2.46 -0.74 -8.65
C GLY A 39 -3.78 -1.40 -8.28
N VAL A 40 -3.98 -1.73 -7.00
CA VAL A 40 -5.14 -2.49 -6.51
C VAL A 40 -5.95 -1.75 -5.44
N SER A 41 -7.18 -2.23 -5.19
CA SER A 41 -8.04 -1.69 -4.12
C SER A 41 -7.49 -1.98 -2.71
N LYS A 42 -8.06 -1.32 -1.70
CA LYS A 42 -7.74 -1.56 -0.28
C LYS A 42 -7.99 -3.01 0.12
N GLU A 43 -9.14 -3.54 -0.28
CA GLU A 43 -9.60 -4.91 0.03
C GLU A 43 -8.61 -5.93 -0.54
N GLU A 44 -8.24 -5.72 -1.80
CA GLU A 44 -7.30 -6.58 -2.51
C GLU A 44 -5.88 -6.48 -1.92
N ALA A 45 -5.40 -5.27 -1.62
CA ALA A 45 -4.13 -5.08 -0.92
C ALA A 45 -4.11 -5.79 0.45
N ARG A 46 -5.21 -5.75 1.22
CA ARG A 46 -5.32 -6.48 2.49
C ARG A 46 -5.29 -8.01 2.27
N LYS A 47 -5.98 -8.54 1.25
CA LYS A 47 -5.95 -9.97 0.89
C LYS A 47 -4.52 -10.42 0.55
N ARG A 48 -3.81 -9.66 -0.29
CA ARG A 48 -2.41 -9.93 -0.65
C ARG A 48 -1.47 -9.90 0.54
N LEU A 49 -1.64 -8.91 1.43
CA LEU A 49 -0.86 -8.83 2.67
C LEU A 49 -1.15 -10.01 3.61
N GLN A 50 -2.39 -10.46 3.71
CA GLN A 50 -2.73 -11.63 4.53
C GLN A 50 -2.07 -12.90 3.99
N MET A 51 -2.14 -13.14 2.67
CA MET A 51 -1.53 -14.32 2.02
C MET A 51 -0.01 -14.36 2.10
N THR A 52 0.62 -13.21 2.35
CA THR A 52 2.07 -13.05 2.39
C THR A 52 2.58 -12.75 3.81
N GLU A 53 1.75 -12.98 4.83
CA GLU A 53 2.08 -12.75 6.24
C GLU A 53 2.60 -11.33 6.51
N GLY A 54 2.05 -10.36 5.78
CA GLY A 54 2.40 -8.94 5.87
C GLY A 54 3.72 -8.56 5.19
N ASN A 55 4.28 -9.42 4.33
CA ASN A 55 5.45 -9.12 3.51
C ASN A 55 5.07 -8.26 2.30
N VAL A 56 5.38 -6.96 2.37
CA VAL A 56 5.01 -5.98 1.34
C VAL A 56 5.60 -6.29 -0.04
N ARG A 57 6.87 -6.73 -0.12
CA ARG A 57 7.51 -7.05 -1.41
C ARG A 57 6.75 -8.19 -2.10
N ARG A 58 6.47 -9.27 -1.36
CA ARG A 58 5.69 -10.40 -1.89
C ARG A 58 4.25 -10.00 -2.24
N ALA A 59 3.62 -9.15 -1.41
CA ALA A 59 2.24 -8.70 -1.63
C ALA A 59 2.06 -7.84 -2.88
N ILE A 60 3.11 -7.16 -3.35
CA ILE A 60 3.07 -6.40 -4.61
C ILE A 60 3.02 -7.36 -5.82
N GLU A 61 3.70 -8.49 -5.74
CA GLU A 61 3.87 -9.45 -6.84
C GLU A 61 2.76 -10.52 -6.90
N VAL A 62 2.15 -10.85 -5.76
CA VAL A 62 1.07 -11.86 -5.70
C VAL A 62 -0.20 -11.34 -6.37
N ASN A 63 -0.78 -12.15 -7.25
CA ASN A 63 -2.13 -11.97 -7.76
C ASN A 63 -3.00 -13.08 -7.16
N PRO A 64 -3.88 -12.79 -6.20
CA PRO A 64 -4.81 -13.78 -5.69
C PRO A 64 -5.79 -14.13 -6.81
N LEU A 65 -5.91 -15.43 -7.06
CA LEU A 65 -6.90 -16.00 -7.96
C LEU A 65 -8.33 -15.63 -7.53
#